data_AF-F7BK34-F1
#
_entry.id   AF-F7BK34-F1
#
_cell.length_a   1.000
_cell.length_b   1.000
_cell.length_c   1.000
_cell.angle_alpha   90.00
_cell.angle_beta   90.00
_cell.angle_gamma   90.00
#
_symmetry.space_group_name_H-M   'P 1'
#
loop_
_entity.id
_entity.type
_entity.pdbx_description
1 polymer ?
#
loop_
_entity_poly.entity_id
_entity_poly.type
_entity_poly.pdbx_seq_one_letter_code
_entity_poly.pdbx_strand_id
1 'polypeptide(L)'
;MLSYVRKRSITAILKVNQAPCVSTQRNKSSNTPKHVRIGCSSGFWGDTTTSTAQLVQNGKIDFLVSDYLSEITMSLLTAAKRKYPELGYAPDFVSTSIGPQIKSIKDKGVRVVSNAGGTNPLACAEALKAAAEKSGTTLDVAVVQGDDMMPQLKDLLKSGNIKEMGSEKLLPNTVMSMTAYFGAIPILRALDLGAEVVVTGRCVDSALVLAPLMHSFGWKVDDYDKLAAGSLAGHLLECGAQSTGGIFTDWE
;
A
#
# COMPACT_ATOMS: atom_id res chain seq x y z
N MET A 1 14.66 -16.64 1.33
CA MET A 1 14.23 -17.46 2.49
C MET A 1 13.36 -16.60 3.39
N LEU A 2 12.06 -16.86 3.44
CA LEU A 2 11.09 -16.13 4.26
C LEU A 2 11.16 -16.70 5.68
N SER A 3 11.30 -15.85 6.70
CA SER A 3 11.31 -16.29 8.10
C SER A 3 10.25 -15.53 8.88
N TYR A 4 9.29 -16.25 9.43
CA TYR A 4 8.18 -15.69 10.21
C TYR A 4 8.63 -15.38 11.65
N VAL A 5 8.24 -14.23 12.22
CA VAL A 5 8.48 -13.91 13.64
C VAL A 5 7.16 -14.06 14.40
N ARG A 6 6.95 -15.23 15.00
CA ARG A 6 5.74 -15.51 15.80
C ARG A 6 5.84 -14.78 17.15
N LYS A 7 5.02 -13.74 17.34
CA LYS A 7 4.63 -13.22 18.67
C LYS A 7 3.10 -13.23 18.73
N ARG A 8 2.54 -13.46 19.92
CA ARG A 8 1.09 -13.40 20.20
C ARG A 8 0.56 -11.97 19.95
N SER A 9 0.44 -11.57 18.70
CA SER A 9 0.03 -10.23 18.27
C SER A 9 -0.77 -10.40 16.99
N ILE A 10 -1.88 -9.68 16.93
CA ILE A 10 -2.83 -9.54 15.81
C ILE A 10 -2.20 -8.84 14.58
N THR A 11 -0.90 -8.97 14.37
CA THR A 11 -0.15 -8.22 13.36
C THR A 11 0.66 -9.14 12.47
N ALA A 12 0.90 -8.71 11.23
CA ALA A 12 1.74 -9.43 10.29
C ALA A 12 3.07 -8.71 10.07
N ILE A 13 4.18 -9.41 10.30
CA ILE A 13 5.53 -8.95 9.95
C ILE A 13 6.18 -10.01 9.09
N LEU A 14 6.62 -9.62 7.89
CA LEU A 14 7.45 -10.46 7.03
C LEU A 14 8.87 -9.92 7.04
N LYS A 15 9.82 -10.82 7.32
CA LYS A 15 11.24 -10.57 7.10
C LYS A 15 11.66 -11.23 5.78
N VAL A 16 11.96 -10.42 4.78
CA VAL A 16 12.47 -10.89 3.49
C VAL A 16 14.00 -10.78 3.51
N ASN A 17 14.69 -11.88 3.22
CA ASN A 17 16.15 -11.91 3.11
C ASN A 17 16.55 -11.83 1.64
N GLN A 18 17.59 -11.07 1.34
CA GLN A 18 18.20 -11.08 0.01
C GLN A 18 18.77 -12.49 -0.25
N ALA A 19 18.48 -13.06 -1.42
CA ALA A 19 19.05 -14.35 -1.79
C ALA A 19 20.59 -14.23 -1.90
N PRO A 20 21.37 -15.23 -1.46
CA PRO A 20 22.80 -15.25 -1.72
C PRO A 20 23.01 -15.29 -3.25
N CYS A 21 23.75 -14.32 -3.77
CA CYS A 21 24.10 -14.26 -5.19
C CYS A 21 24.96 -15.48 -5.54
N VAL A 22 24.41 -16.42 -6.32
CA VAL A 22 25.18 -17.51 -6.96
C VAL A 22 25.63 -17.04 -8.33
N SER A 23 26.43 -15.96 -8.41
CA SER A 23 27.20 -15.66 -9.63
C SER A 23 28.39 -14.75 -9.33
N THR A 24 29.48 -15.07 -10.00
CA THR A 24 30.81 -14.47 -9.94
C THR A 24 30.81 -12.98 -10.27
N GLN A 25 31.40 -12.19 -9.38
CA GLN A 25 31.89 -10.82 -9.57
C GLN A 25 30.90 -9.82 -10.20
N ARG A 26 30.13 -9.14 -9.35
CA ARG A 26 29.74 -7.74 -9.56
C ARG A 26 29.98 -6.97 -8.27
N ASN A 27 30.65 -5.82 -8.38
CA ASN A 27 30.87 -4.85 -7.31
C ASN A 27 29.55 -4.56 -6.60
N LYS A 28 29.35 -5.15 -5.41
CA LYS A 28 28.25 -4.81 -4.51
C LYS A 28 28.46 -3.36 -4.07
N SER A 29 27.46 -2.51 -4.26
CA SER A 29 27.43 -1.28 -3.45
C SER A 29 27.36 -1.73 -1.99
N SER A 30 28.17 -1.13 -1.13
CA SER A 30 28.39 -1.55 0.26
C SER A 30 27.18 -1.33 1.17
N ASN A 31 26.00 -1.00 0.64
CA ASN A 31 24.87 -0.47 1.42
C ASN A 31 23.52 -1.15 1.21
N THR A 32 23.42 -2.23 0.41
CA THR A 32 22.15 -2.98 0.33
C THR A 32 21.90 -3.80 1.60
N PRO A 33 20.74 -3.66 2.25
CA PRO A 33 20.43 -4.36 3.49
C PRO A 33 20.34 -5.87 3.27
N LYS A 34 20.80 -6.65 4.26
CA LYS A 34 20.71 -8.12 4.23
C LYS A 34 19.26 -8.62 4.32
N HIS A 35 18.38 -7.84 4.95
CA HIS A 35 16.98 -8.17 5.13
C HIS A 35 16.14 -6.90 5.24
N VAL A 36 14.85 -7.03 4.92
CA VAL A 36 13.84 -5.98 5.06
C VAL A 36 12.67 -6.54 5.85
N ARG A 37 12.15 -5.77 6.80
CA ARG A 37 10.99 -6.10 7.62
C ARG A 37 9.81 -5.21 7.25
N ILE A 38 8.75 -5.84 6.77
CA ILE A 38 7.53 -5.15 6.35
C ILE A 38 6.40 -5.60 7.28
N GLY A 39 5.76 -4.63 7.92
CA GLY A 39 4.57 -4.85 8.75
C GLY A 39 3.30 -4.45 7.99
N CYS A 40 2.24 -5.26 8.06
CA CYS A 40 0.93 -4.91 7.49
C CYS A 40 -0.05 -4.54 8.60
N SER A 41 -0.50 -3.29 8.64
CA SER A 41 -1.44 -2.79 9.65
C SER A 41 -2.91 -2.90 9.24
N SER A 42 -3.22 -3.08 7.96
CA SER A 42 -4.61 -3.16 7.51
C SER A 42 -4.69 -4.04 6.27
N GLY A 43 -5.66 -4.95 6.25
CA GLY A 43 -6.02 -5.73 5.08
C GLY A 43 -7.26 -5.24 4.34
N PHE A 44 -8.07 -4.36 4.96
CA PHE A 44 -9.30 -3.80 4.39
C PHE A 44 -9.73 -2.57 5.19
N TRP A 45 -10.59 -1.71 4.63
CA TRP A 45 -11.14 -0.59 5.38
C TRP A 45 -12.08 -1.06 6.51
N GLY A 46 -11.76 -0.69 7.75
CA GLY A 46 -12.47 -1.14 8.95
C GLY A 46 -11.77 -2.26 9.72
N ASP A 47 -10.54 -2.62 9.34
CA ASP A 47 -9.67 -3.52 10.10
C ASP A 47 -9.29 -2.90 11.48
N THR A 48 -8.65 -3.68 12.34
CA THR A 48 -8.29 -3.29 13.70
C THR A 48 -7.43 -2.02 13.73
N THR A 49 -7.85 -1.06 14.55
CA THR A 49 -7.14 0.22 14.74
C THR A 49 -5.88 0.10 15.60
N THR A 50 -5.65 -1.06 16.22
CA THR A 50 -4.57 -1.28 17.18
C THR A 50 -3.27 -1.81 16.54
N SER A 51 -3.35 -2.35 15.33
CA SER A 51 -2.22 -2.96 14.60
C SER A 51 -1.09 -1.96 14.34
N THR A 52 -1.41 -0.75 13.92
CA THR A 52 -0.43 0.29 13.57
C THR A 52 0.44 0.65 14.76
N ALA A 53 -0.16 0.91 15.92
CA ALA A 53 0.59 1.19 17.15
C ALA A 53 1.48 0.00 17.53
N GLN A 54 0.95 -1.23 17.48
CA GLN A 54 1.73 -2.43 17.80
C GLN A 54 2.95 -2.61 16.87
N LEU A 55 2.77 -2.43 15.57
CA LEU A 55 3.82 -2.58 14.56
C LEU A 55 4.88 -1.49 14.66
N VAL A 56 4.46 -0.23 14.74
CA VAL A 56 5.39 0.91 14.86
C VAL A 56 6.14 0.86 16.19
N GLN A 57 5.48 0.51 17.29
CA GLN A 57 6.10 0.51 18.61
C GLN A 57 7.01 -0.71 18.82
N ASN A 58 6.53 -1.91 18.47
CA ASN A 58 7.14 -3.18 18.89
C ASN A 58 7.61 -4.07 17.73
N GLY A 59 7.19 -3.78 16.50
CA GLY A 59 7.44 -4.64 15.33
C GLY A 59 8.87 -4.60 14.80
N LYS A 60 9.64 -3.52 15.09
CA LYS A 60 11.00 -3.30 14.54
C LYS A 60 11.01 -3.45 13.01
N ILE A 61 10.04 -2.80 12.37
CA ILE A 61 9.81 -2.81 10.92
C ILE A 61 10.57 -1.67 10.24
N ASP A 62 10.92 -1.88 8.97
CA ASP A 62 11.47 -0.85 8.09
C ASP A 62 10.34 -0.15 7.32
N PHE A 63 9.32 -0.91 6.94
CA PHE A 63 8.14 -0.41 6.24
C PHE A 63 6.85 -0.83 6.93
N LEU A 64 5.88 0.09 6.96
CA LEU A 64 4.49 -0.16 7.32
C LEU A 64 3.65 -0.09 6.04
N VAL A 65 2.96 -1.18 5.71
CA VAL A 65 2.00 -1.23 4.60
C VAL A 65 0.58 -1.25 5.15
N SER A 66 -0.35 -0.65 4.41
CA SER A 66 -1.77 -0.71 4.74
C SER A 66 -2.62 -0.77 3.49
N ASP A 67 -3.45 -1.81 3.41
CA ASP A 67 -4.44 -1.97 2.36
C ASP A 67 -5.83 -1.64 2.90
N TYR A 68 -6.55 -0.79 2.16
CA TYR A 68 -7.86 -0.28 2.48
C TYR A 68 -8.89 -0.52 1.38
N LEU A 69 -8.47 -0.83 0.16
CA LEU A 69 -9.33 -0.69 -1.00
C LEU A 69 -9.91 -2.04 -1.44
N SER A 70 -11.24 -2.07 -1.53
CA SER A 70 -12.02 -3.07 -2.25
C SER A 70 -12.93 -2.36 -3.25
N GLU A 71 -13.59 -3.11 -4.13
CA GLU A 71 -14.58 -2.59 -5.07
C GLU A 71 -15.72 -1.84 -4.37
N ILE A 72 -16.16 -2.37 -3.21
CA ILE A 72 -17.21 -1.74 -2.39
C ILE A 72 -16.66 -0.45 -1.77
N THR A 73 -15.46 -0.49 -1.20
CA THR A 73 -14.80 0.69 -0.61
C THR A 73 -14.68 1.81 -1.63
N MET A 74 -14.23 1.51 -2.84
CA MET A 74 -14.07 2.50 -3.91
C MET A 74 -15.40 3.18 -4.23
N SER A 75 -16.49 2.42 -4.30
CA SER A 75 -17.83 2.96 -4.55
C SER A 75 -18.29 3.93 -3.45
N LEU A 76 -18.02 3.58 -2.18
CA LEU A 76 -18.33 4.44 -1.03
C LEU A 76 -17.50 5.72 -1.04
N LEU A 77 -16.19 5.62 -1.33
CA LEU A 77 -15.30 6.77 -1.40
C LEU A 77 -15.64 7.69 -2.57
N THR A 78 -16.02 7.15 -3.73
CA THR A 78 -16.55 7.94 -4.85
C THR A 78 -17.81 8.70 -4.45
N ALA A 79 -18.76 8.04 -3.79
CA ALA A 79 -19.99 8.68 -3.33
C ALA A 79 -19.70 9.79 -2.31
N ALA A 80 -18.79 9.56 -1.37
CA ALA A 80 -18.34 10.55 -0.39
C ALA A 80 -17.71 11.78 -1.07
N LYS A 81 -16.75 11.58 -1.99
CA LYS A 81 -16.08 12.64 -2.75
C LYS A 81 -17.07 13.48 -3.56
N ARG A 82 -18.09 12.84 -4.15
CA ARG A 82 -19.13 13.53 -4.93
C ARG A 82 -19.97 14.47 -4.06
N LYS A 83 -20.22 14.09 -2.80
CA LYS A 83 -20.97 14.92 -1.86
C LYS A 83 -20.09 15.99 -1.22
N TYR A 84 -18.84 15.65 -0.93
CA TYR A 84 -17.85 16.47 -0.22
C TYR A 84 -16.49 16.33 -0.93
N PRO A 85 -16.08 17.30 -1.76
CA PRO A 85 -14.88 17.21 -2.60
C PRO A 85 -13.56 16.95 -1.85
N GLU A 86 -13.50 17.27 -0.56
CA GLU A 86 -12.38 17.03 0.34
C GLU A 86 -12.28 15.57 0.84
N LEU A 87 -13.33 14.76 0.66
CA LEU A 87 -13.33 13.34 0.99
C LEU A 87 -12.89 12.47 -0.20
N GLY A 88 -13.05 11.15 -0.07
CA GLY A 88 -12.67 10.18 -1.10
C GLY A 88 -11.43 9.35 -0.76
N TYR A 89 -10.93 9.48 0.47
CA TYR A 89 -9.88 8.67 1.08
C TYR A 89 -10.40 8.05 2.40
N ALA A 90 -9.69 7.07 2.96
CA ALA A 90 -10.04 6.45 4.24
C ALA A 90 -9.69 7.39 5.44
N PRO A 91 -10.66 8.00 6.14
CA PRO A 91 -10.37 9.04 7.13
C PRO A 91 -9.66 8.52 8.39
N ASP A 92 -9.98 7.29 8.78
CA ASP A 92 -9.40 6.54 9.89
C ASP A 92 -7.92 6.19 9.67
N PHE A 93 -7.48 6.05 8.42
CA PHE A 93 -6.05 5.97 8.10
C PHE A 93 -5.28 7.18 8.65
N VAL A 94 -5.84 8.38 8.52
CA VAL A 94 -5.22 9.61 9.03
C VAL A 94 -5.48 9.78 10.52
N SER A 95 -6.74 9.69 10.95
CA SER A 95 -7.13 10.10 12.31
C SER A 95 -6.76 9.09 13.40
N THR A 96 -6.75 7.79 13.07
CA THR A 96 -6.60 6.72 14.07
C THR A 96 -5.36 5.87 13.83
N SER A 97 -5.01 5.60 12.56
CA SER A 97 -3.86 4.76 12.22
C SER A 97 -2.54 5.55 12.26
N ILE A 98 -2.32 6.44 11.29
CA ILE A 98 -1.03 7.14 11.13
C ILE A 98 -0.90 8.32 12.08
N GLY A 99 -1.94 9.15 12.22
CA GLY A 99 -1.93 10.40 13.01
C GLY A 99 -1.32 10.24 14.41
N PRO A 100 -1.82 9.32 15.25
CA PRO A 100 -1.27 9.09 16.58
C PRO A 100 0.17 8.57 16.60
N GLN A 101 0.65 8.00 15.49
CA GLN A 101 1.98 7.37 15.39
C GLN A 101 3.00 8.22 14.63
N ILE A 102 2.66 9.40 14.09
CA ILE A 102 3.55 10.20 13.21
C ILE A 102 4.92 10.43 13.85
N LYS A 103 4.98 10.84 15.12
CA LYS A 103 6.27 11.03 15.82
C LYS A 103 7.09 9.75 15.87
N SER A 104 6.46 8.65 16.25
CA SER A 104 7.15 7.35 16.36
C SER A 104 7.61 6.82 14.99
N ILE A 105 6.83 7.06 13.94
CA ILE A 105 7.20 6.72 12.56
C ILE A 105 8.46 7.50 12.16
N LYS A 106 8.47 8.81 12.40
CA LYS A 106 9.60 9.70 12.12
C LYS A 106 10.85 9.34 12.92
N ASP A 107 10.73 9.23 14.25
CA ASP A 107 11.84 8.95 15.16
C ASP A 107 12.52 7.61 14.85
N LYS A 108 11.76 6.63 14.36
CA LYS A 108 12.26 5.30 14.01
C LYS A 108 12.66 5.17 12.54
N GLY A 109 12.39 6.18 11.72
CA GLY A 109 12.62 6.13 10.27
C GLY A 109 11.78 5.07 9.55
N VAL A 110 10.60 4.72 10.07
CA VAL A 110 9.68 3.79 9.41
C VAL A 110 9.06 4.50 8.21
N ARG A 111 9.05 3.86 7.04
CA ARG A 111 8.36 4.40 5.85
C ARG A 111 7.00 3.75 5.68
N VAL A 112 6.00 4.53 5.30
CA VAL A 112 4.62 4.08 5.16
C VAL A 112 4.23 4.00 3.69
N VAL A 113 3.56 2.93 3.28
CA VAL A 113 3.01 2.77 1.92
C VAL A 113 1.56 2.31 2.01
N SER A 114 0.63 3.07 1.44
CA SER A 114 -0.80 2.80 1.61
C SER A 114 -1.63 3.22 0.40
N ASN A 115 -2.65 2.44 0.07
CA ASN A 115 -3.68 2.78 -0.91
C ASN A 115 -4.90 3.48 -0.27
N ALA A 116 -4.81 3.88 1.01
CA ALA A 116 -5.86 4.61 1.72
C ALA A 116 -6.29 5.93 1.06
N GLY A 117 -5.53 6.45 0.09
CA GLY A 117 -5.88 7.62 -0.68
C GLY A 117 -7.14 7.43 -1.53
N GLY A 118 -7.49 6.18 -1.87
CA GLY A 118 -8.72 5.85 -2.58
C GLY A 118 -8.91 6.68 -3.84
N THR A 119 -10.04 7.37 -3.93
CA THR A 119 -10.39 8.22 -5.08
C THR A 119 -9.91 9.68 -4.93
N ASN A 120 -9.29 10.03 -3.80
CA ASN A 120 -8.75 11.36 -3.52
C ASN A 120 -7.43 11.30 -2.74
N PRO A 121 -6.37 10.74 -3.33
CA PRO A 121 -5.09 10.56 -2.64
C PRO A 121 -4.40 11.89 -2.31
N LEU A 122 -4.71 12.99 -3.02
CA LEU A 122 -4.24 14.34 -2.69
C LEU A 122 -4.85 14.84 -1.37
N ALA A 123 -6.17 14.73 -1.19
CA ALA A 123 -6.80 15.14 0.06
C ALA A 123 -6.30 14.32 1.25
N CYS A 124 -6.04 13.01 1.04
CA CYS A 124 -5.40 12.17 2.04
C CYS A 124 -4.01 12.70 2.45
N ALA A 125 -3.20 13.11 1.48
CA ALA A 125 -1.87 13.65 1.74
C ALA A 125 -1.91 14.97 2.51
N GLU A 126 -2.82 15.88 2.14
CA GLU A 126 -3.01 17.15 2.86
C GLU A 126 -3.50 16.91 4.29
N ALA A 127 -4.40 15.94 4.51
CA ALA A 127 -4.85 15.55 5.84
C ALA A 127 -3.70 14.97 6.69
N LEU A 128 -2.81 14.17 6.11
CA LEU A 128 -1.60 13.66 6.78
C LEU A 128 -0.64 14.78 7.17
N LYS A 129 -0.37 15.73 6.25
CA LYS A 129 0.49 16.89 6.53
C LYS A 129 -0.08 17.73 7.67
N ALA A 130 -1.39 18.01 7.64
CA ALA A 130 -2.05 18.74 8.72
C ALA A 130 -1.99 17.99 10.06
N ALA A 131 -2.08 16.65 10.05
CA ALA A 131 -1.90 15.84 11.26
C ALA A 131 -0.46 15.86 11.78
N ALA A 132 0.54 15.90 10.88
CA ALA A 132 1.95 16.04 11.24
C ALA A 132 2.23 17.41 11.88
N GLU A 133 1.74 18.49 11.26
CA GLU A 133 1.87 19.86 11.78
C GLU A 133 1.28 20.00 13.18
N LYS A 134 0.06 19.48 13.39
CA LYS A 134 -0.59 19.43 14.72
C LYS A 134 0.22 18.65 15.76
N SER A 135 0.98 17.66 15.30
CA SER A 135 1.88 16.88 16.15
C SER A 135 3.21 17.58 16.39
N GLY A 136 3.47 18.74 15.80
CA GLY A 136 4.74 19.47 15.92
C GLY A 136 5.88 18.81 15.15
N THR A 137 5.57 18.14 14.03
CA THR A 137 6.56 17.50 13.16
C THR A 137 6.20 17.73 11.69
N THR A 138 7.11 17.39 10.79
CA THR A 138 6.88 17.40 9.34
C THR A 138 6.78 15.98 8.84
N LEU A 139 6.17 15.78 7.68
CA LEU A 139 6.08 14.47 7.04
C LEU A 139 6.19 14.62 5.52
N ASP A 140 7.19 13.97 4.93
CA ASP A 140 7.39 13.97 3.49
C ASP A 140 6.43 12.95 2.84
N VAL A 141 5.28 13.45 2.39
CA VAL A 141 4.22 12.65 1.77
C VAL A 141 4.28 12.76 0.25
N ALA A 142 4.46 11.63 -0.42
CA ALA A 142 4.35 11.49 -1.87
C ALA A 142 3.00 10.88 -2.26
N VAL A 143 2.47 11.34 -3.40
CA VAL A 143 1.16 10.92 -3.91
C VAL A 143 1.33 10.27 -5.27
N VAL A 144 0.79 9.06 -5.44
CA VAL A 144 0.70 8.36 -6.73
C VAL A 144 -0.73 8.49 -7.26
N GLN A 145 -0.88 9.12 -8.42
CA GLN A 145 -2.16 9.37 -9.10
C GLN A 145 -2.13 8.96 -10.57
N GLY A 146 -3.29 9.03 -11.22
CA GLY A 146 -3.50 8.70 -12.63
C GLY A 146 -4.29 7.41 -12.84
N ASP A 147 -4.72 6.79 -11.74
CA ASP A 147 -5.59 5.62 -11.72
C ASP A 147 -7.04 5.98 -12.09
N ASP A 148 -7.46 7.23 -11.88
CA ASP A 148 -8.78 7.71 -12.31
C ASP A 148 -8.88 7.80 -13.84
N MET A 149 -9.68 6.90 -14.41
CA MET A 149 -9.92 6.80 -15.84
C MET A 149 -11.21 7.49 -16.26
N MET A 150 -11.99 8.07 -15.33
CA MET A 150 -13.23 8.80 -15.63
C MET A 150 -13.08 9.87 -16.72
N PRO A 151 -11.96 10.63 -16.82
CA PRO A 151 -11.75 11.58 -17.92
C PRO A 151 -11.81 10.93 -19.31
N GLN A 152 -11.48 9.64 -19.44
CA GLN A 152 -11.48 8.90 -20.72
C GLN A 152 -12.83 8.26 -21.06
N LEU A 153 -13.79 8.24 -20.11
CA LEU A 153 -15.06 7.53 -20.26
C LEU A 153 -15.83 7.92 -21.52
N LYS A 154 -15.87 9.21 -21.86
CA LYS A 154 -16.62 9.70 -23.02
C LYS A 154 -16.10 9.11 -24.33
N ASP A 155 -14.78 9.01 -24.48
CA ASP A 155 -14.18 8.49 -25.70
C ASP A 155 -14.23 6.96 -25.75
N LEU A 156 -14.12 6.31 -24.59
CA LEU A 156 -14.31 4.87 -24.43
C LEU A 156 -15.74 4.45 -24.78
N LEU A 157 -16.77 5.19 -24.34
CA LEU A 157 -18.16 4.94 -24.72
C LEU A 157 -18.41 5.12 -26.22
N LYS A 158 -17.83 6.17 -26.83
CA LYS A 158 -17.93 6.38 -28.29
C LYS A 158 -17.31 5.25 -29.10
N SER A 159 -16.24 4.62 -28.59
CA SER A 159 -15.59 3.51 -29.28
C SER A 159 -16.51 2.30 -29.46
N GLY A 160 -17.50 2.12 -28.56
CA GLY A 160 -18.47 1.01 -28.62
C GLY A 160 -17.87 -0.38 -28.47
N ASN A 161 -16.57 -0.50 -28.16
CA ASN A 161 -15.83 -1.76 -28.26
C ASN A 161 -15.52 -2.40 -26.90
N ILE A 162 -15.90 -1.75 -25.80
CA ILE A 162 -15.63 -2.26 -24.45
C ILE A 162 -16.81 -3.11 -24.02
N LYS A 163 -16.52 -4.40 -23.85
CA LYS A 163 -17.47 -5.40 -23.37
C LYS A 163 -17.02 -5.91 -22.02
N GLU A 164 -17.99 -6.14 -21.14
CA GLU A 164 -17.75 -6.86 -19.89
C GLU A 164 -17.32 -8.30 -20.21
N MET A 165 -16.29 -8.78 -19.52
CA MET A 165 -15.57 -10.02 -19.85
C MET A 165 -16.44 -11.27 -19.77
N GLY A 166 -17.40 -11.34 -18.84
CA GLY A 166 -18.26 -12.51 -18.66
C GLY A 166 -19.56 -12.49 -19.48
N SER A 167 -20.22 -11.33 -19.56
CA SER A 167 -21.56 -11.17 -20.14
C SER A 167 -21.57 -10.62 -21.56
N GLU A 168 -20.41 -10.18 -22.07
CA GLU A 168 -20.24 -9.49 -23.35
C GLU A 168 -21.08 -8.21 -23.53
N LYS A 169 -21.76 -7.76 -22.47
CA LYS A 169 -22.55 -6.52 -22.50
C LYS A 169 -21.61 -5.34 -22.67
N LEU A 170 -22.06 -4.37 -23.46
CA LEU A 170 -21.36 -3.11 -23.60
C LEU A 170 -21.28 -2.38 -22.26
N LEU A 171 -20.23 -1.57 -22.12
CA LEU A 171 -20.08 -0.65 -20.99
C LEU A 171 -21.36 0.19 -20.82
N PRO A 172 -21.91 0.31 -19.59
CA PRO A 172 -23.13 1.09 -19.37
C PRO A 172 -22.88 2.58 -19.62
N ASN A 173 -23.91 3.28 -20.10
CA ASN A 173 -23.86 4.72 -20.34
C ASN A 173 -23.57 5.56 -19.09
N THR A 174 -23.89 5.01 -17.91
CA THR A 174 -23.65 5.64 -16.62
C THR A 174 -22.63 4.82 -15.85
N VAL A 175 -21.45 5.41 -15.65
CA VAL A 175 -20.36 4.83 -14.84
C VAL A 175 -20.10 5.77 -13.67
N MET A 176 -20.11 5.23 -12.45
CA MET A 176 -19.87 6.01 -11.24
C MET A 176 -18.39 6.28 -11.01
N SER A 177 -17.56 5.26 -11.24
CA SER A 177 -16.11 5.32 -11.13
C SER A 177 -15.49 4.34 -12.11
N MET A 178 -14.28 4.66 -12.57
CA MET A 178 -13.48 3.81 -13.43
C MET A 178 -12.03 4.00 -13.02
N THR A 179 -11.40 2.92 -12.55
CA THR A 179 -10.04 3.00 -12.01
C THR A 179 -9.14 1.94 -12.59
N ALA A 180 -7.91 2.32 -12.93
CA ALA A 180 -6.85 1.42 -13.34
C ALA A 180 -6.06 0.97 -12.10
N TYR A 181 -5.54 -0.26 -12.14
CA TYR A 181 -4.69 -0.77 -11.07
C TYR A 181 -3.24 -0.52 -11.44
N PHE A 182 -2.55 0.31 -10.66
CA PHE A 182 -1.10 0.46 -10.79
C PHE A 182 -0.34 -0.73 -10.21
N GLY A 183 0.81 -1.02 -10.82
CA GLY A 183 1.83 -1.89 -10.24
C GLY A 183 2.76 -1.15 -9.27
N ALA A 184 3.86 -1.80 -8.88
CA ALA A 184 4.82 -1.28 -7.90
C ALA A 184 5.68 -0.09 -8.37
N ILE A 185 5.82 0.14 -9.68
CA ILE A 185 6.81 1.09 -10.23
C ILE A 185 6.57 2.54 -9.78
N PRO A 186 5.34 3.11 -9.80
CA PRO A 186 5.13 4.48 -9.33
C PRO A 186 5.41 4.64 -7.84
N ILE A 187 5.10 3.62 -7.03
CA ILE A 187 5.36 3.59 -5.59
C ILE A 187 6.87 3.51 -5.33
N LEU A 188 7.59 2.65 -6.06
CA LEU A 188 9.05 2.56 -6.03
C LEU A 188 9.67 3.92 -6.30
N ARG A 189 9.20 4.62 -7.34
CA ARG A 189 9.73 5.95 -7.68
C ARG A 189 9.55 6.96 -6.55
N ALA A 190 8.40 6.93 -5.86
CA ALA A 190 8.16 7.79 -4.71
C ALA A 190 9.11 7.46 -3.54
N LEU A 191 9.36 6.18 -3.27
CA LEU A 191 10.30 5.73 -2.24
C LEU A 191 11.75 6.11 -2.58
N ASP A 192 12.16 5.98 -3.84
CA ASP A 192 13.50 6.37 -4.33
C ASP A 192 13.76 7.87 -4.23
N LEU A 193 12.69 8.68 -4.31
CA LEU A 193 12.76 10.14 -4.10
C LEU A 193 12.79 10.53 -2.61
N GLY A 194 12.75 9.56 -1.70
CA GLY A 194 12.91 9.79 -0.26
C GLY A 194 11.62 9.99 0.52
N ALA A 195 10.45 9.66 -0.05
CA ALA A 195 9.17 9.79 0.65
C ALA A 195 9.15 9.00 1.98
N GLU A 196 8.73 9.66 3.05
CA GLU A 196 8.45 9.03 4.35
C GLU A 196 7.10 8.30 4.30
N VAL A 197 6.12 8.86 3.58
CA VAL A 197 4.82 8.24 3.34
C VAL A 197 4.47 8.30 1.86
N VAL A 198 4.09 7.16 1.29
CA VAL A 198 3.53 7.08 -0.06
C VAL A 198 2.05 6.74 0.05
N VAL A 199 1.20 7.64 -0.46
CA VAL A 199 -0.23 7.41 -0.59
C VAL A 199 -0.60 7.25 -2.06
N THR A 200 -1.36 6.21 -2.37
CA THR A 200 -1.87 5.96 -3.73
C THR A 200 -3.39 5.80 -3.73
N GLY A 201 -3.97 5.87 -4.93
CA GLY A 201 -5.33 5.40 -5.20
C GLY A 201 -5.36 3.90 -5.44
N ARG A 202 -6.00 3.44 -6.51
CA ARG A 202 -6.06 1.99 -6.81
C ARG A 202 -4.72 1.48 -7.35
N CYS A 203 -4.16 0.51 -6.64
CA CYS A 203 -3.04 -0.31 -7.08
C CYS A 203 -3.38 -1.78 -6.89
N VAL A 204 -2.59 -2.68 -7.47
CA VAL A 204 -2.60 -4.08 -7.04
C VAL A 204 -2.07 -4.17 -5.62
N ASP A 205 -2.70 -4.96 -4.77
CA ASP A 205 -2.44 -4.97 -3.32
C ASP A 205 -0.99 -5.36 -3.02
N SER A 206 -0.47 -6.35 -3.76
CA SER A 206 0.91 -6.82 -3.66
C SER A 206 1.96 -5.75 -4.02
N ALA A 207 1.58 -4.70 -4.75
CA ALA A 207 2.48 -3.59 -5.06
C ALA A 207 2.93 -2.83 -3.82
N LEU A 208 2.09 -2.78 -2.77
CA LEU A 208 2.40 -2.10 -1.51
C LEU A 208 3.60 -2.73 -0.81
N VAL A 209 3.85 -4.03 -1.04
CA VAL A 209 5.00 -4.77 -0.48
C VAL A 209 6.12 -4.89 -1.51
N LEU A 210 5.81 -5.14 -2.78
CA LEU A 210 6.80 -5.29 -3.83
C LEU A 210 7.65 -4.02 -4.00
N ALA A 211 7.04 -2.82 -3.96
CA ALA A 211 7.77 -1.57 -4.12
C ALA A 211 8.83 -1.34 -3.02
N PRO A 212 8.54 -1.49 -1.70
CA PRO A 212 9.55 -1.51 -0.65
C PRO A 212 10.69 -2.51 -0.89
N LEU A 213 10.38 -3.74 -1.34
CA LEU A 213 11.40 -4.75 -1.60
C LEU A 213 12.31 -4.35 -2.78
N MET A 214 11.72 -3.84 -3.86
CA MET A 214 12.47 -3.32 -5.01
C MET A 214 13.37 -2.17 -4.59
N HIS A 215 12.84 -1.21 -3.81
CA HIS A 215 13.57 -0.06 -3.29
C HIS A 215 14.75 -0.49 -2.43
N SER A 216 14.50 -1.29 -1.41
CA SER A 216 15.52 -1.69 -0.44
C SER A 216 16.61 -2.56 -1.05
N PHE A 217 16.26 -3.49 -1.95
CA PHE A 217 17.25 -4.40 -2.53
C PHE A 217 17.81 -3.93 -3.88
N GLY A 218 17.34 -2.80 -4.40
CA GLY A 218 17.74 -2.28 -5.71
C GLY A 218 17.39 -3.20 -6.87
N TRP A 219 16.24 -3.88 -6.79
CA TRP A 219 15.78 -4.76 -7.88
C TRP A 219 15.36 -3.96 -9.09
N LYS A 220 15.68 -4.47 -10.28
CA LYS A 220 15.28 -3.85 -11.53
C LYS A 220 13.88 -4.28 -11.94
N VAL A 221 13.25 -3.48 -12.81
CA VAL A 221 11.90 -3.74 -13.35
C VAL A 221 11.83 -4.97 -14.27
N ASP A 222 12.98 -5.49 -14.68
CA ASP A 222 13.15 -6.69 -15.51
C ASP A 222 13.71 -7.90 -14.73
N ASP A 223 13.89 -7.78 -13.40
CA ASP A 223 14.32 -8.89 -12.54
C ASP A 223 13.15 -9.85 -12.23
N TYR A 224 12.53 -10.44 -13.25
CA TYR A 224 11.23 -11.13 -13.13
C TYR A 224 11.14 -12.18 -12.02
N ASP A 225 12.18 -12.98 -11.78
CA ASP A 225 12.20 -13.96 -10.67
C ASP A 225 12.08 -13.28 -9.31
N LYS A 226 12.77 -12.15 -9.13
CA LYS A 226 12.71 -11.37 -7.89
C LYS A 226 11.37 -10.67 -7.76
N LEU A 227 10.84 -10.14 -8.85
CA LEU A 227 9.51 -9.50 -8.87
C LEU A 227 8.41 -10.51 -8.53
N ALA A 228 8.45 -11.72 -9.10
CA ALA A 228 7.52 -12.79 -8.77
C ALA A 228 7.61 -13.19 -7.28
N ALA A 229 8.82 -13.34 -6.75
CA ALA A 229 9.02 -13.63 -5.32
C ALA A 229 8.54 -12.49 -4.42
N GLY A 230 8.76 -11.23 -4.83
CA GLY A 230 8.27 -10.04 -4.13
C GLY A 230 6.75 -9.91 -4.16
N SER A 231 6.11 -10.20 -5.29
CA SER A 231 4.65 -10.25 -5.41
C SER A 231 4.05 -11.35 -4.55
N LEU A 232 4.66 -12.54 -4.49
CA LEU A 232 4.24 -13.61 -3.58
C LEU A 232 4.35 -13.16 -2.11
N ALA A 233 5.45 -12.48 -1.75
CA ALA A 233 5.59 -11.89 -0.42
C ALA A 233 4.50 -10.84 -0.14
N GLY A 234 4.11 -10.07 -1.15
CA GLY A 234 2.96 -9.17 -1.11
C GLY A 234 1.66 -9.89 -0.80
N HIS A 235 1.30 -10.90 -1.59
CA HIS A 235 0.09 -11.70 -1.38
C HIS A 235 0.03 -12.42 -0.02
N LEU A 236 1.18 -12.74 0.58
CA LEU A 236 1.22 -13.32 1.92
C LEU A 236 1.02 -12.27 3.03
N LEU A 237 1.36 -11.01 2.78
CA LEU A 237 1.30 -9.92 3.77
C LEU A 237 0.05 -9.05 3.64
N GLU A 238 -0.45 -8.87 2.43
CA GLU A 238 -1.72 -8.19 2.18
C GLU A 238 -2.86 -8.98 2.84
N CYS A 239 -4.00 -8.33 3.03
CA CYS A 239 -5.10 -8.85 3.85
C CYS A 239 -4.78 -9.03 5.36
N GLY A 240 -3.65 -8.50 5.85
CA GLY A 240 -3.38 -8.32 7.28
C GLY A 240 -2.78 -9.55 7.96
N ALA A 241 -3.35 -9.95 9.10
CA ALA A 241 -2.77 -10.98 9.98
C ALA A 241 -3.02 -12.44 9.53
N GLN A 242 -3.58 -12.68 8.34
CA GLN A 242 -4.03 -14.02 7.93
C GLN A 242 -2.91 -15.06 7.92
N SER A 243 -1.77 -14.73 7.29
CA SER A 243 -0.58 -15.61 7.24
C SER A 243 0.12 -15.77 8.59
N THR A 244 -0.40 -15.15 9.64
CA THR A 244 0.30 -14.93 10.91
C THR A 244 -0.47 -15.40 12.13
N GLY A 245 -1.60 -16.06 11.90
CA GLY A 245 -2.50 -16.57 12.93
C GLY A 245 -3.66 -15.63 13.25
N GLY A 246 -3.91 -14.61 12.42
CA GLY A 246 -5.09 -13.75 12.51
C GLY A 246 -6.39 -14.43 12.08
N ILE A 247 -6.30 -15.52 11.31
CA ILE A 247 -7.40 -16.48 11.15
C ILE A 247 -7.11 -17.63 12.10
N PHE A 248 -7.63 -17.52 13.31
CA PHE A 248 -7.61 -18.59 14.30
C PHE A 248 -9.04 -19.07 14.47
N THR A 249 -9.31 -20.31 14.07
CA THR A 249 -10.61 -20.94 14.24
C THR A 249 -10.52 -21.90 15.41
N ASP A 250 -10.70 -21.36 16.61
CA ASP A 250 -10.96 -22.16 17.81
C ASP A 250 -12.43 -22.62 17.77
N TRP A 251 -12.72 -23.57 16.88
CA TRP A 251 -13.94 -24.35 17.00
C TRP A 251 -13.65 -25.52 17.94
N GLU A 252 -14.24 -25.46 19.14
CA GLU A 252 -14.48 -26.65 19.97
C GLU A 252 -15.65 -27.47 19.42
#